data_AF-A0A495ZPV0-F1
#
_entry.id   AF-A0A495ZPV0-F1
#
_cell.length_a   1.000
_cell.length_b   1.000
_cell.length_c   1.000
_cell.angle_alpha   90.00
_cell.angle_beta   90.00
_cell.angle_gamma   90.00
#
_symmetry.space_group_name_H-M   'P 1'
#
loop_
_entity.id
_entity.type
_entity.pdbx_description
1 polymer ?
#
loop_
_entity_poly.entity_id
_entity_poly.type
_entity_poly.pdbx_seq_one_letter_code
_entity_poly.pdbx_strand_id
1 'polypeptide(L)'
;MNVTICNPLLRTPLSLIVDDSCPVINLAYYWIQQRHAWKARHQPNIPPDRWEGDAAQLKKIPPTIPADFAWEWAEWCWENGVKGKFSLIPYPAGVGRVDEGFPAQVFEKSQTHEYQSWLRIYREIIWPNFDLTPEMLTHTAVVDLKTFSLTEEWEQVEWVDPPVDNRLTDYIITAMEMLNSVGIPCEGVTSPGAFGKRQEAAYSKAVLAASQEVNNDPRPFYFLWLKHDELPDVPIWHADKEKGIAIASIVACAGDWFGGWTGYDLGNADRFITEDGQGGRLPPILEKELPCVLVGHWPGFYFNGEKLGFDILKTVKSRLDNYDPDRTKTLWMKTSEIGHYWMAREFTDVTILEEQEQINLYTQFPTANFTLVIDAPVRHIQVNGWDLREVHSRRDFQRDTFLCEGKHTYVAFDLEIGETKLVVTV
;
A
#
# COMPACT_ATOMS: atom_id res chain seq x y z
N MET A 1 2.18 31.97 -19.99
CA MET A 1 1.49 30.68 -19.83
C MET A 1 1.87 30.08 -18.49
N ASN A 2 0.92 29.67 -17.65
CA ASN A 2 1.23 28.99 -16.38
C ASN A 2 1.00 27.48 -16.54
N VAL A 3 1.86 26.67 -15.92
CA VAL A 3 1.78 25.21 -15.95
C VAL A 3 1.80 24.68 -14.53
N THR A 4 0.91 23.75 -14.19
CA THR A 4 0.86 23.13 -12.86
C THR A 4 0.63 21.63 -12.99
N ILE A 5 1.28 20.85 -12.13
CA ILE A 5 1.11 19.40 -12.06
C ILE A 5 -0.15 19.09 -11.24
N CYS A 6 -1.07 18.33 -11.83
CA CYS A 6 -2.33 17.93 -11.22
C CYS A 6 -2.23 16.52 -10.62
N ASN A 7 -3.33 16.02 -10.07
CA ASN A 7 -3.48 14.60 -9.78
C ASN A 7 -3.56 13.77 -11.08
N PRO A 8 -3.22 12.46 -11.04
CA PRO A 8 -3.23 11.61 -12.23
C PRO A 8 -4.62 11.60 -12.86
N LEU A 9 -4.69 11.97 -14.14
CA LEU A 9 -5.92 12.07 -14.93
C LEU A 9 -6.99 12.97 -14.30
N LEU A 10 -6.60 13.95 -13.47
CA LEU A 10 -7.52 14.79 -12.67
C LEU A 10 -8.40 14.00 -11.70
N ARG A 11 -7.93 12.82 -11.27
CA ARG A 11 -8.67 11.92 -10.39
C ARG A 11 -7.94 11.73 -9.07
N THR A 12 -8.71 11.66 -8.00
CA THR A 12 -8.22 11.40 -6.65
C THR A 12 -7.76 9.93 -6.54
N PRO A 13 -6.50 9.67 -6.15
CA PRO A 13 -6.04 8.30 -5.97
C PRO A 13 -6.78 7.59 -4.83
N LEU A 14 -7.27 6.40 -5.11
CA LEU A 14 -7.81 5.44 -4.15
C LEU A 14 -6.86 4.25 -4.02
N SER A 15 -6.70 3.72 -2.82
CA SER A 15 -5.89 2.52 -2.60
C SER A 15 -6.37 1.74 -1.39
N LEU A 16 -6.10 0.44 -1.37
CA LEU A 16 -6.39 -0.44 -0.23
C LEU A 16 -5.12 -1.13 0.25
N ILE A 17 -4.82 -0.95 1.53
CA ILE A 17 -3.78 -1.66 2.27
C ILE A 17 -4.42 -2.87 2.96
N VAL A 18 -3.84 -4.04 2.73
CA VAL A 18 -4.16 -5.28 3.44
C VAL A 18 -2.94 -5.75 4.22
N ASP A 19 -3.09 -5.82 5.54
CA ASP A 19 -2.04 -6.19 6.50
C ASP A 19 -2.35 -7.54 7.19
N ASP A 20 -1.41 -8.08 7.95
CA ASP A 20 -1.48 -9.34 8.71
C ASP A 20 -1.66 -10.62 7.89
N SER A 21 -1.51 -10.55 6.56
CA SER A 21 -1.73 -11.71 5.72
C SER A 21 -0.57 -12.70 5.75
N CYS A 22 -0.91 -13.96 5.98
CA CYS A 22 0.02 -15.08 6.08
C CYS A 22 -0.50 -16.24 5.22
N PRO A 23 0.38 -17.01 4.56
CA PRO A 23 -0.03 -18.29 4.01
C PRO A 23 -0.54 -19.21 5.12
N VAL A 24 -1.79 -19.65 5.02
CA VAL A 24 -2.48 -20.61 5.91
C VAL A 24 -2.72 -20.13 7.35
N ILE A 25 -1.81 -19.36 7.95
CA ILE A 25 -1.85 -18.95 9.36
C ILE A 25 -2.82 -17.78 9.57
N ASN A 26 -3.58 -17.84 10.66
CA ASN A 26 -4.25 -16.66 11.19
C ASN A 26 -3.34 -15.97 12.20
N LEU A 27 -2.69 -14.86 11.80
CA LEU A 27 -1.74 -14.16 12.64
C LEU A 27 -2.33 -13.76 13.99
N ALA A 28 -3.56 -13.24 14.00
CA ALA A 28 -4.22 -12.77 15.23
C ALA A 28 -4.29 -13.86 16.31
N TYR A 29 -4.53 -15.11 15.91
CA TYR A 29 -4.58 -16.24 16.84
C TYR A 29 -3.23 -16.43 17.54
N TYR A 30 -2.15 -16.55 16.76
CA TYR A 30 -0.82 -16.81 17.31
C TYR A 30 -0.26 -15.60 18.02
N TRP A 31 -0.51 -14.39 17.52
CA TRP A 31 -0.07 -13.15 18.11
C TRP A 31 -0.62 -12.99 19.54
N ILE A 32 -1.94 -13.13 19.71
CA ILE A 32 -2.60 -13.02 21.03
C ILE A 32 -2.05 -14.11 21.96
N GLN A 33 -1.95 -15.35 21.48
CA GLN A 33 -1.44 -16.46 22.27
C GLN A 33 -0.01 -16.19 22.78
N GLN A 34 0.90 -15.81 21.88
CA GLN A 34 2.30 -15.56 22.21
C GLN A 34 2.46 -14.35 23.13
N ARG A 35 1.69 -13.27 22.90
CA ARG A 35 1.80 -12.05 23.69
C ARG A 35 1.36 -12.29 25.13
N HIS A 36 0.24 -12.96 25.33
CA HIS A 36 -0.26 -13.29 26.66
C HIS A 36 0.67 -14.27 27.39
N ALA A 37 1.24 -15.26 26.69
CA ALA A 37 2.25 -16.15 27.26
C ALA A 37 3.53 -15.41 27.68
N TRP A 38 4.01 -14.49 26.86
CA TRP A 38 5.15 -13.63 27.20
C TRP A 38 4.83 -12.76 28.43
N LYS A 39 3.65 -12.15 28.47
CA LYS A 39 3.21 -11.27 29.57
C LYS A 39 3.06 -12.05 30.87
N ALA A 40 2.54 -13.28 30.83
CA ALA A 40 2.48 -14.15 32.01
C ALA A 40 3.88 -14.48 32.58
N ARG A 41 4.91 -14.62 31.72
CA ARG A 41 6.29 -14.86 32.16
C ARG A 41 6.97 -13.62 32.72
N HIS A 42 6.78 -12.45 32.10
CA HIS A 42 7.55 -11.24 32.40
C HIS A 42 6.81 -10.21 33.27
N GLN A 43 5.48 -10.21 33.23
CA GLN A 43 4.61 -9.23 33.88
C GLN A 43 3.32 -9.88 34.45
N PRO A 44 3.42 -10.93 35.29
CA PRO A 44 2.26 -11.75 35.69
C PRO A 44 1.15 -11.00 36.43
N ASN A 45 1.44 -9.83 37.01
CA ASN A 45 0.48 -9.03 37.78
C ASN A 45 -0.06 -7.82 37.01
N ILE A 46 0.32 -7.66 35.74
CA ILE A 46 -0.14 -6.56 34.89
C ILE A 46 -1.19 -7.14 33.94
N PRO A 47 -2.44 -6.64 33.96
CA PRO A 47 -3.45 -7.10 33.02
C PRO A 47 -3.06 -6.72 31.58
N PRO A 48 -3.46 -7.53 30.57
CA PRO A 48 -3.31 -7.17 29.18
C PRO A 48 -4.03 -5.86 28.84
N ASP A 49 -3.39 -5.00 28.06
CA ASP A 49 -4.02 -3.82 27.48
C ASP A 49 -4.95 -4.23 26.33
N ARG A 50 -5.88 -3.34 25.95
CA ARG A 50 -6.82 -3.61 24.84
C ARG A 50 -6.11 -3.96 23.52
N TRP A 51 -4.99 -3.32 23.24
CA TRP A 51 -4.21 -3.57 22.02
C TRP A 51 -3.54 -4.94 22.01
N GLU A 52 -3.45 -5.64 23.15
CA GLU A 52 -2.89 -7.00 23.25
C GLU A 52 -3.93 -8.10 22.96
N GLY A 53 -5.15 -7.71 22.57
CA GLY A 53 -6.24 -8.63 22.30
C GLY A 53 -6.77 -9.35 23.54
N ASP A 54 -7.96 -9.94 23.41
CA ASP A 54 -8.64 -10.67 24.47
C ASP A 54 -8.41 -12.18 24.33
N ALA A 55 -7.56 -12.75 25.18
CA ALA A 55 -7.30 -14.19 25.19
C ALA A 55 -8.56 -15.04 25.50
N ALA A 56 -9.57 -14.49 26.19
CA ALA A 56 -10.82 -15.22 26.45
C ALA A 56 -11.66 -15.42 25.18
N GLN A 57 -11.41 -14.60 24.15
CA GLN A 57 -12.08 -14.70 22.85
C GLN A 57 -11.29 -15.50 21.82
N LEU A 58 -10.07 -15.92 22.13
CA LEU A 58 -9.20 -16.66 21.21
C LEU A 58 -9.86 -17.92 20.63
N LYS A 59 -10.73 -18.60 21.40
CA LYS A 59 -11.49 -19.77 20.94
C LYS A 59 -12.45 -19.50 19.75
N LYS A 60 -12.74 -18.24 19.47
CA LYS A 60 -13.56 -17.81 18.32
C LYS A 60 -12.70 -17.59 17.08
N ILE A 61 -11.41 -17.35 17.24
CA ILE A 61 -10.47 -17.11 16.16
C ILE A 61 -9.92 -18.47 15.69
N PRO A 62 -10.17 -18.88 14.43
CA PRO A 62 -9.56 -20.08 13.91
C PRO A 62 -8.04 -19.86 13.77
N PRO A 63 -7.20 -20.88 14.03
CA PRO A 63 -5.75 -20.75 13.91
C PRO A 63 -5.29 -20.58 12.45
N THR A 64 -6.17 -20.83 11.48
CA THR A 64 -5.85 -20.78 10.06
C THR A 64 -6.89 -19.99 9.26
N ILE A 65 -6.45 -19.39 8.16
CA ILE A 65 -7.30 -18.76 7.14
C ILE A 65 -7.06 -19.49 5.80
N PRO A 66 -8.10 -20.08 5.19
CA PRO A 66 -7.94 -20.93 4.00
C PRO A 66 -7.63 -20.11 2.75
N ALA A 67 -6.88 -20.71 1.83
CA ALA A 67 -6.54 -20.12 0.54
C ALA A 67 -7.77 -19.78 -0.31
N ASP A 68 -8.85 -20.56 -0.20
CA ASP A 68 -10.10 -20.30 -0.93
C ASP A 68 -10.70 -18.92 -0.61
N PHE A 69 -10.54 -18.43 0.63
CA PHE A 69 -10.95 -17.07 0.96
C PHE A 69 -10.06 -16.02 0.28
N ALA A 70 -8.74 -16.26 0.24
CA ALA A 70 -7.82 -15.38 -0.46
C ALA A 70 -8.11 -15.32 -1.97
N TRP A 71 -8.44 -16.46 -2.57
CA TRP A 71 -8.89 -16.54 -3.96
C TRP A 71 -10.13 -15.69 -4.19
N GLU A 72 -11.20 -15.95 -3.43
CA GLU A 72 -12.48 -15.23 -3.56
C GLU A 72 -12.30 -13.72 -3.40
N TRP A 73 -11.54 -13.30 -2.39
CA TRP A 73 -11.26 -11.90 -2.12
C TRP A 73 -10.47 -11.25 -3.27
N ALA A 74 -9.41 -11.91 -3.73
CA ALA A 74 -8.53 -11.38 -4.77
C ALA A 74 -9.22 -11.32 -6.13
N GLU A 75 -10.00 -12.34 -6.48
CA GLU A 75 -10.83 -12.38 -7.69
C GLU A 75 -11.86 -11.25 -7.69
N TRP A 76 -12.57 -11.06 -6.58
CA TRP A 76 -13.52 -9.94 -6.46
C TRP A 76 -12.83 -8.57 -6.58
N CYS A 77 -11.68 -8.38 -5.94
CA CYS A 77 -10.92 -7.13 -6.06
C CYS A 77 -10.50 -6.89 -7.51
N TRP A 78 -10.09 -7.93 -8.23
CA TRP A 78 -9.74 -7.87 -9.64
C TRP A 78 -10.93 -7.45 -10.51
N GLU A 79 -12.07 -8.12 -10.35
CA GLU A 79 -13.31 -7.81 -11.09
C GLU A 79 -13.83 -6.40 -10.82
N ASN A 80 -13.58 -5.86 -9.61
CA ASN A 80 -14.06 -4.55 -9.19
C ASN A 80 -13.01 -3.43 -9.34
N GLY A 81 -11.83 -3.75 -9.90
CA GLY A 81 -10.75 -2.79 -10.16
C GLY A 81 -10.12 -2.19 -8.90
N VAL A 82 -10.24 -2.87 -7.75
CA VAL A 82 -9.62 -2.44 -6.49
C VAL A 82 -8.11 -2.71 -6.59
N LYS A 83 -7.32 -1.72 -6.17
CA LYS A 83 -5.85 -1.80 -6.16
C LYS A 83 -5.28 -1.33 -4.83
N GLY A 84 -4.03 -1.70 -4.56
CA GLY A 84 -3.27 -1.13 -3.45
C GLY A 84 -2.03 -1.93 -3.10
N LYS A 85 -1.90 -2.38 -1.85
CA LYS A 85 -0.88 -3.34 -1.43
C LYS A 85 -1.39 -4.39 -0.48
N PHE A 86 -0.69 -5.51 -0.44
CA PHE A 86 -1.06 -6.69 0.31
C PHE A 86 0.20 -7.28 0.94
N SER A 87 0.23 -7.41 2.27
CA SER A 87 1.41 -7.88 2.98
C SER A 87 1.58 -9.40 2.91
N LEU A 88 2.79 -9.89 3.09
CA LEU A 88 3.07 -11.29 3.35
C LEU A 88 4.10 -11.36 4.47
N ILE A 89 3.75 -11.96 5.59
CA ILE A 89 4.71 -12.18 6.68
C ILE A 89 5.61 -13.38 6.31
N PRO A 90 6.95 -13.24 6.22
CA PRO A 90 7.84 -14.31 5.73
C PRO A 90 8.00 -15.49 6.69
N TYR A 91 7.91 -15.26 8.00
CA TYR A 91 8.03 -16.25 9.06
C TYR A 91 6.89 -16.07 10.09
N PRO A 92 5.63 -16.20 9.67
CA PRO A 92 4.45 -15.80 10.45
C PRO A 92 4.46 -16.37 11.86
N ALA A 93 4.48 -15.46 12.84
CA ALA A 93 4.56 -15.71 14.26
C ALA A 93 5.69 -16.67 14.69
N GLY A 94 6.75 -16.84 13.88
CA GLY A 94 7.79 -17.82 14.13
C GLY A 94 7.35 -19.28 14.02
N VAL A 95 6.24 -19.55 13.32
CA VAL A 95 5.63 -20.88 13.24
C VAL A 95 6.16 -21.69 12.06
N GLY A 96 6.36 -21.07 10.90
CA GLY A 96 6.93 -21.71 9.72
C GLY A 96 7.39 -20.67 8.72
N ARG A 97 8.53 -20.91 8.06
CA ARG A 97 9.11 -19.97 7.12
C ARG A 97 8.60 -20.24 5.72
N VAL A 98 8.29 -19.19 4.96
CA VAL A 98 7.78 -19.35 3.59
C VAL A 98 8.85 -19.94 2.66
N ASP A 99 10.11 -19.54 2.80
CA ASP A 99 11.22 -20.04 1.96
C ASP A 99 11.55 -21.53 2.18
N GLU A 100 11.24 -22.09 3.35
CA GLU A 100 11.43 -23.51 3.67
C GLU A 100 10.14 -24.34 3.50
N GLY A 101 8.99 -23.68 3.40
CA GLY A 101 7.67 -24.29 3.50
C GLY A 101 7.25 -24.57 4.95
N PHE A 102 5.96 -24.85 5.15
CA PHE A 102 5.40 -25.03 6.48
C PHE A 102 5.62 -26.45 7.04
N PRO A 103 6.10 -26.61 8.29
CA PRO A 103 6.42 -27.91 8.85
C PRO A 103 5.20 -28.83 8.97
N ALA A 104 5.33 -30.08 8.51
CA ALA A 104 4.27 -31.09 8.57
C ALA A 104 3.89 -31.52 10.02
N GLN A 105 4.68 -31.13 11.03
CA GLN A 105 4.35 -31.36 12.44
C GLN A 105 3.38 -30.30 13.00
N VAL A 106 3.31 -29.12 12.37
CA VAL A 106 2.40 -28.03 12.76
C VAL A 106 1.16 -28.05 11.87
N PHE A 107 1.33 -28.43 10.60
CA PHE A 107 0.27 -28.45 9.61
C PHE A 107 0.05 -29.88 9.08
N GLU A 108 -1.20 -30.32 8.99
CA GLU A 108 -1.53 -31.60 8.39
C GLU A 108 -1.07 -31.65 6.92
N LYS A 109 -0.77 -32.84 6.37
CA LYS A 109 -0.39 -32.97 4.94
C LYS A 109 -1.41 -32.36 3.96
N SER A 110 -2.67 -32.25 4.37
CA SER A 110 -3.74 -31.55 3.64
C SER A 110 -3.45 -30.05 3.47
N GLN A 111 -2.74 -29.43 4.40
CA GLN A 111 -2.41 -28.00 4.43
C GLN A 111 -1.14 -27.64 3.63
N THR A 112 -0.36 -28.61 3.14
CA THR A 112 0.70 -28.33 2.16
C THR A 112 0.12 -27.80 0.84
N HIS A 113 -1.07 -28.27 0.45
CA HIS A 113 -1.78 -27.73 -0.70
C HIS A 113 -2.23 -26.28 -0.45
N GLU A 114 -2.67 -25.97 0.76
CA GLU A 114 -3.06 -24.60 1.16
C GLU A 114 -1.90 -23.61 1.00
N TYR A 115 -0.69 -23.98 1.44
CA TYR A 115 0.49 -23.13 1.28
C TYR A 115 0.81 -22.82 -0.19
N GLN A 116 0.81 -23.86 -1.04
CA GLN A 116 1.08 -23.69 -2.47
C GLN A 116 -0.03 -22.90 -3.17
N SER A 117 -1.29 -23.12 -2.80
CA SER A 117 -2.42 -22.34 -3.28
C SER A 117 -2.27 -20.87 -2.93
N TRP A 118 -1.88 -20.56 -1.68
CA TRP A 118 -1.61 -19.21 -1.24
C TRP A 118 -0.52 -18.52 -2.08
N LEU A 119 0.64 -19.14 -2.25
CA LEU A 119 1.71 -18.58 -3.09
C LEU A 119 1.25 -18.33 -4.53
N ARG A 120 0.46 -19.26 -5.08
CA ARG A 120 -0.12 -19.10 -6.41
C ARG A 120 -1.07 -17.90 -6.47
N ILE A 121 -1.96 -17.75 -5.49
CA ILE A 121 -2.90 -16.63 -5.40
C ILE A 121 -2.17 -15.29 -5.30
N TYR A 122 -1.13 -15.21 -4.46
CA TYR A 122 -0.29 -14.03 -4.36
C TYR A 122 0.27 -13.61 -5.72
N ARG A 123 0.92 -14.55 -6.43
CA ARG A 123 1.60 -14.26 -7.69
C ARG A 123 0.65 -14.01 -8.86
N GLU A 124 -0.43 -14.77 -8.97
CA GLU A 124 -1.27 -14.79 -10.16
C GLU A 124 -2.49 -13.86 -10.08
N ILE A 125 -3.00 -13.59 -8.87
CA ILE A 125 -4.28 -12.87 -8.69
C ILE A 125 -4.13 -11.58 -7.90
N ILE A 126 -3.39 -11.61 -6.78
CA ILE A 126 -3.20 -10.42 -5.94
C ILE A 126 -2.21 -9.45 -6.61
N TRP A 127 -1.03 -9.94 -7.00
CA TRP A 127 0.07 -9.11 -7.50
C TRP A 127 -0.29 -8.20 -8.69
N PRO A 128 -1.12 -8.60 -9.67
CA PRO A 128 -1.52 -7.69 -10.75
C PRO A 128 -2.12 -6.36 -10.27
N ASN A 129 -2.88 -6.36 -9.16
CA ASN A 129 -3.58 -5.18 -8.65
C ASN A 129 -3.02 -4.65 -7.32
N PHE A 130 -2.18 -5.40 -6.64
CA PHE A 130 -1.61 -5.02 -5.36
C PHE A 130 -0.09 -5.14 -5.40
N ASP A 131 0.63 -4.16 -4.85
CA ASP A 131 2.03 -4.35 -4.48
C ASP A 131 2.13 -5.42 -3.39
N LEU A 132 3.18 -6.22 -3.41
CA LEU A 132 3.43 -7.21 -2.37
C LEU A 132 4.57 -6.75 -1.48
N THR A 133 4.39 -6.82 -0.17
CA THR A 133 5.37 -6.28 0.79
C THR A 133 5.59 -7.24 1.96
N PRO A 134 6.81 -7.41 2.48
CA PRO A 134 6.98 -8.04 3.78
C PRO A 134 6.40 -7.13 4.88
N GLU A 135 5.87 -7.75 5.94
CA GLU A 135 5.44 -7.08 7.18
C GLU A 135 6.32 -7.52 8.36
N MET A 136 7.63 -7.33 8.09
CA MET A 136 8.82 -8.08 8.56
C MET A 136 8.58 -9.49 9.08
N LEU A 137 9.60 -10.08 9.72
CA LEU A 137 9.82 -11.51 9.64
C LEU A 137 8.69 -12.27 10.30
N THR A 138 8.28 -11.91 11.52
CA THR A 138 7.28 -12.71 12.24
C THR A 138 5.98 -11.98 12.55
N HIS A 139 5.99 -10.65 12.51
CA HIS A 139 4.98 -9.78 13.10
C HIS A 139 4.75 -10.04 14.61
N THR A 140 5.63 -10.80 15.28
CA THR A 140 5.59 -11.07 16.73
C THR A 140 6.95 -10.77 17.37
N ALA A 141 7.75 -11.80 17.61
CA ALA A 141 9.06 -11.72 18.23
C ALA A 141 10.15 -11.49 17.18
N VAL A 142 11.11 -10.65 17.51
CA VAL A 142 12.30 -10.39 16.71
C VAL A 142 13.10 -11.68 16.56
N VAL A 143 13.67 -11.89 15.38
CA VAL A 143 14.43 -13.09 15.02
C VAL A 143 15.93 -12.79 15.15
N ASP A 144 16.67 -13.67 15.80
CA ASP A 144 18.14 -13.67 15.67
C ASP A 144 18.51 -14.21 14.28
N LEU A 145 19.02 -13.36 13.40
CA LEU A 145 19.32 -13.72 12.01
C LEU A 145 20.43 -14.78 11.86
N LYS A 146 21.23 -15.05 12.90
CA LYS A 146 22.30 -16.06 12.86
C LYS A 146 21.76 -17.45 13.16
N THR A 147 20.85 -17.55 14.12
CA THR A 147 20.30 -18.83 14.60
C THR A 147 18.89 -19.11 14.10
N PHE A 148 18.22 -18.08 13.56
CA PHE A 148 16.79 -18.07 13.24
C PHE A 148 15.86 -18.43 14.41
N SER A 149 16.33 -18.19 15.65
CA SER A 149 15.51 -18.35 16.85
C SER A 149 14.79 -17.06 17.21
N LEU A 150 13.58 -17.19 17.76
CA LEU A 150 12.84 -16.06 18.34
C LEU A 150 13.57 -15.54 19.58
N THR A 151 13.69 -14.23 19.68
CA THR A 151 14.20 -13.53 20.85
C THR A 151 13.06 -13.16 21.82
N GLU A 152 13.37 -12.48 22.92
CA GLU A 152 12.35 -11.94 23.83
C GLU A 152 11.90 -10.51 23.46
N GLU A 153 12.54 -9.88 22.47
CA GLU A 153 12.12 -8.60 21.90
C GLU A 153 10.98 -8.81 20.90
N TRP A 154 10.06 -7.86 20.82
CA TRP A 154 8.92 -7.86 19.90
C TRP A 154 9.10 -6.81 18.82
N GLU A 155 8.80 -7.19 17.58
CA GLU A 155 8.94 -6.31 16.40
C GLU A 155 8.10 -5.03 16.58
N GLN A 156 6.90 -5.14 17.14
CA GLN A 156 6.00 -3.99 17.32
C GLN A 156 6.06 -3.31 18.69
N VAL A 157 6.94 -3.74 19.60
CA VAL A 157 7.05 -3.14 20.96
C VAL A 157 8.46 -2.59 21.20
N GLU A 158 9.47 -3.45 21.21
CA GLU A 158 10.85 -3.02 21.40
C GLU A 158 11.39 -2.35 20.12
N TRP A 159 11.10 -2.90 18.94
CA TRP A 159 11.57 -2.34 17.66
C TRP A 159 10.71 -1.17 17.13
N VAL A 160 9.86 -0.62 17.99
CA VAL A 160 9.33 0.75 17.80
C VAL A 160 10.46 1.78 17.77
N ASP A 161 11.53 1.53 18.53
CA ASP A 161 12.81 2.25 18.51
C ASP A 161 13.92 1.28 18.11
N PRO A 162 13.98 0.90 16.81
CA PRO A 162 14.84 -0.17 16.36
C PRO A 162 16.32 0.23 16.43
N PRO A 163 17.23 -0.75 16.46
CA PRO A 163 18.65 -0.46 16.36
C PRO A 163 18.97 0.11 14.97
N VAL A 164 19.36 1.39 14.91
CA VAL A 164 19.66 2.09 13.65
C VAL A 164 21.04 1.77 13.05
N ASP A 165 21.72 0.77 13.61
CA ASP A 165 22.92 0.17 13.00
C ASP A 165 22.51 -0.78 11.85
N ASN A 166 23.46 -1.52 11.30
CA ASN A 166 23.19 -2.41 10.18
C ASN A 166 22.12 -3.47 10.47
N ARG A 167 21.81 -3.77 11.75
CA ARG A 167 20.80 -4.78 12.10
C ARG A 167 19.43 -4.47 11.52
N LEU A 168 19.00 -3.21 11.50
CA LEU A 168 17.69 -2.87 10.94
C LEU A 168 17.65 -3.15 9.44
N THR A 169 18.68 -2.73 8.70
CA THR A 169 18.77 -2.98 7.25
C THR A 169 18.88 -4.47 6.96
N ASP A 170 19.75 -5.21 7.66
CA ASP A 170 19.93 -6.66 7.51
C ASP A 170 18.62 -7.43 7.78
N TYR A 171 17.83 -6.96 8.76
CA TYR A 171 16.52 -7.54 9.08
C TYR A 171 15.52 -7.36 7.94
N ILE A 172 15.48 -6.17 7.35
CA ILE A 172 14.59 -5.85 6.22
C ILE A 172 15.05 -6.61 4.97
N ILE A 173 16.36 -6.65 4.69
CA ILE A 173 16.95 -7.45 3.60
C ILE A 173 16.50 -8.91 3.74
N THR A 174 16.67 -9.50 4.92
CA THR A 174 16.30 -10.91 5.15
C THR A 174 14.81 -11.13 4.84
N ALA A 175 13.93 -10.22 5.27
CA ALA A 175 12.50 -10.33 4.98
C ALA A 175 12.18 -10.27 3.48
N MET A 176 12.82 -9.35 2.75
CA MET A 176 12.66 -9.22 1.30
C MET A 176 13.23 -10.43 0.55
N GLU A 177 14.42 -10.92 0.93
CA GLU A 177 15.04 -12.09 0.32
C GLU A 177 14.20 -13.36 0.50
N MET A 178 13.60 -13.57 1.67
CA MET A 178 12.72 -14.71 1.92
C MET A 178 11.53 -14.72 0.96
N LEU A 179 10.90 -13.56 0.74
CA LEU A 179 9.79 -13.41 -0.20
C LEU A 179 10.24 -13.56 -1.66
N ASN A 180 11.37 -12.95 -2.04
CA ASN A 180 11.95 -13.10 -3.38
C ASN A 180 12.28 -14.56 -3.70
N SER A 181 12.76 -15.33 -2.72
CA SER A 181 13.08 -16.76 -2.90
C SER A 181 11.85 -17.60 -3.30
N VAL A 182 10.66 -17.13 -2.93
CA VAL A 182 9.36 -17.69 -3.31
C VAL A 182 8.66 -16.82 -4.34
N GLY A 183 9.39 -16.11 -5.20
CA GLY A 183 8.86 -15.40 -6.36
C GLY A 183 7.88 -14.28 -6.03
N ILE A 184 8.03 -13.62 -4.88
CA ILE A 184 7.26 -12.45 -4.47
C ILE A 184 8.20 -11.23 -4.49
N PRO A 185 7.90 -10.19 -5.28
CA PRO A 185 8.88 -9.17 -5.70
C PRO A 185 9.22 -8.09 -4.68
N CYS A 186 8.40 -7.83 -3.66
CA CYS A 186 8.66 -6.84 -2.61
C CYS A 186 8.86 -5.39 -3.11
N GLU A 187 7.85 -4.75 -3.69
CA GLU A 187 7.93 -3.35 -4.19
C GLU A 187 8.02 -2.28 -3.09
N GLY A 188 7.86 -2.69 -1.83
CA GLY A 188 7.94 -1.84 -0.66
C GLY A 188 7.91 -2.68 0.61
N VAL A 189 7.75 -2.03 1.76
CA VAL A 189 7.74 -2.70 3.08
C VAL A 189 6.56 -2.23 3.92
N THR A 190 6.03 -3.11 4.74
CA THR A 190 4.99 -2.82 5.73
C THR A 190 5.61 -2.86 7.12
N SER A 191 5.38 -1.83 7.94
CA SER A 191 5.70 -1.90 9.37
C SER A 191 4.63 -2.68 10.13
N PRO A 192 4.98 -3.66 10.98
CA PRO A 192 4.07 -4.43 11.80
C PRO A 192 3.73 -3.57 13.03
N GLY A 193 2.51 -3.05 13.07
CA GLY A 193 2.09 -2.12 14.11
C GLY A 193 2.97 -0.86 14.17
N ALA A 194 3.89 -0.80 15.14
CA ALA A 194 4.68 0.40 15.44
C ALA A 194 6.18 0.29 15.13
N PHE A 195 6.64 -0.76 14.45
CA PHE A 195 8.06 -0.93 14.09
C PHE A 195 8.63 0.27 13.34
N GLY A 196 9.78 0.78 13.81
CA GLY A 196 10.46 1.93 13.22
C GLY A 196 9.83 3.28 13.52
N LYS A 197 8.69 3.33 14.22
CA LYS A 197 7.89 4.56 14.39
C LYS A 197 8.61 5.69 15.12
N ARG A 198 9.49 5.39 16.09
CA ARG A 198 10.27 6.42 16.81
C ARG A 198 11.52 6.87 16.05
N GLN A 199 11.87 6.18 14.97
CA GLN A 199 13.08 6.42 14.17
C GLN A 199 12.76 6.41 12.66
N GLU A 200 11.62 6.97 12.25
CA GLU A 200 11.11 6.87 10.87
C GLU A 200 12.13 7.29 9.80
N ALA A 201 12.93 8.33 10.05
CA ALA A 201 13.99 8.75 9.13
C ALA A 201 15.09 7.68 8.95
N ALA A 202 15.47 6.97 10.02
CA ALA A 202 16.42 5.86 9.93
C ALA A 202 15.78 4.61 9.32
N TYR A 203 14.53 4.32 9.69
CA TYR A 203 13.75 3.21 9.14
C TYR A 203 13.56 3.34 7.63
N SER A 204 13.08 4.49 7.15
CA SER A 204 12.94 4.78 5.71
C SER A 204 14.27 4.67 4.95
N LYS A 205 15.38 5.07 5.57
CA LYS A 205 16.72 4.90 4.98
C LYS A 205 17.12 3.43 4.87
N ALA A 206 16.82 2.63 5.90
CA ALA A 206 17.09 1.20 5.90
C ALA A 206 16.22 0.46 4.87
N VAL A 207 14.93 0.82 4.73
CA VAL A 207 14.05 0.29 3.68
C VAL A 207 14.59 0.62 2.29
N LEU A 208 15.01 1.87 2.06
CA LEU A 208 15.58 2.27 0.78
C LEU A 208 16.85 1.48 0.45
N ALA A 209 17.77 1.36 1.41
CA ALA A 209 19.00 0.58 1.22
C ALA A 209 18.71 -0.90 0.93
N ALA A 210 17.80 -1.52 1.69
CA ALA A 210 17.40 -2.90 1.49
C ALA A 210 16.76 -3.12 0.11
N SER A 211 15.91 -2.20 -0.35
CA SER A 211 15.25 -2.28 -1.66
C SER A 211 16.25 -2.15 -2.81
N GLN A 212 17.25 -1.27 -2.67
CA GLN A 212 18.33 -1.15 -3.64
C GLN A 212 19.21 -2.40 -3.67
N GLU A 213 19.48 -3.01 -2.52
CA GLU A 213 20.31 -4.21 -2.42
C GLU A 213 19.60 -5.45 -3.00
N VAL A 214 18.35 -5.67 -2.61
CA VAL A 214 17.61 -6.91 -2.93
C VAL A 214 16.95 -6.84 -4.31
N ASN A 215 16.38 -5.69 -4.66
CA ASN A 215 15.56 -5.52 -5.87
C ASN A 215 16.15 -4.56 -6.90
N ASN A 216 17.26 -3.88 -6.57
CA ASN A 216 17.77 -2.76 -7.37
C ASN A 216 16.67 -1.69 -7.63
N ASP A 217 15.76 -1.51 -6.67
CA ASP A 217 14.69 -0.52 -6.74
C ASP A 217 15.13 0.79 -6.09
N PRO A 218 15.32 1.88 -6.87
CA PRO A 218 15.68 3.18 -6.33
C PRO A 218 14.51 3.97 -5.74
N ARG A 219 13.26 3.51 -5.94
CA ARG A 219 12.03 4.23 -5.60
C ARG A 219 10.99 3.35 -4.88
N PRO A 220 11.37 2.68 -3.78
CA PRO A 220 10.42 1.91 -3.01
C PRO A 220 9.43 2.80 -2.25
N PHE A 221 8.49 2.16 -1.57
CA PHE A 221 7.62 2.80 -0.60
C PHE A 221 7.60 2.03 0.73
N TYR A 222 7.04 2.63 1.77
CA TYR A 222 6.68 1.92 2.99
C TYR A 222 5.31 2.34 3.51
N PHE A 223 4.66 1.45 4.25
CA PHE A 223 3.49 1.75 5.08
C PHE A 223 3.85 1.68 6.55
N LEU A 224 3.53 2.73 7.31
CA LEU A 224 3.76 2.83 8.75
C LEU A 224 2.60 3.54 9.47
N TRP A 225 1.99 4.54 8.83
CA TRP A 225 1.06 5.43 9.48
C TRP A 225 -0.39 5.19 9.06
N LEU A 226 -1.21 4.90 10.06
CA LEU A 226 -2.66 5.05 9.99
C LEU A 226 -3.03 6.35 10.72
N LYS A 227 -3.47 7.37 9.97
CA LYS A 227 -3.92 8.66 10.49
C LYS A 227 -5.36 8.91 10.05
N HIS A 228 -6.32 8.64 10.94
CA HIS A 228 -7.75 8.73 10.61
C HIS A 228 -8.41 10.02 11.13
N ASP A 229 -7.64 10.87 11.79
CA ASP A 229 -8.03 12.15 12.38
C ASP A 229 -7.31 13.35 11.74
N GLU A 230 -6.31 13.10 10.88
CA GLU A 230 -5.55 14.10 10.12
C GLU A 230 -5.77 13.95 8.61
N LEU A 231 -5.61 15.03 7.83
CA LEU A 231 -5.63 14.93 6.37
C LEU A 231 -4.42 14.11 5.87
N PRO A 232 -4.62 13.21 4.89
CA PRO A 232 -3.54 12.38 4.38
C PRO A 232 -2.56 13.18 3.52
N ASP A 233 -1.30 12.74 3.55
CA ASP A 233 -0.20 13.18 2.70
C ASP A 233 0.61 11.97 2.21
N VAL A 234 1.61 12.22 1.36
CA VAL A 234 2.57 11.21 0.90
C VAL A 234 3.97 11.79 1.10
N PRO A 235 4.54 11.70 2.32
CA PRO A 235 5.87 12.20 2.60
C PRO A 235 6.94 11.50 1.75
N ILE A 236 7.85 12.28 1.15
CA ILE A 236 8.98 11.74 0.40
C ILE A 236 10.28 11.97 1.20
N TRP A 237 11.08 10.92 1.35
CA TRP A 237 12.31 10.91 2.12
C TRP A 237 13.54 10.59 1.25
N HIS A 238 14.70 11.02 1.73
CA HIS A 238 16.03 10.66 1.20
C HIS A 238 16.19 10.90 -0.30
N ALA A 239 15.58 11.96 -0.83
CA ALA A 239 15.61 12.26 -2.24
C ALA A 239 17.01 12.66 -2.73
N ASP A 240 17.53 11.93 -3.72
CA ASP A 240 18.65 12.29 -4.58
C ASP A 240 18.10 12.46 -6.00
N LYS A 241 17.79 13.71 -6.34
CA LYS A 241 17.10 14.07 -7.58
C LYS A 241 17.90 13.72 -8.83
N GLU A 242 19.22 13.81 -8.77
CA GLU A 242 20.10 13.52 -9.92
C GLU A 242 20.15 12.03 -10.23
N LYS A 243 20.01 11.17 -9.21
CA LYS A 243 20.01 9.71 -9.37
C LYS A 243 18.62 9.10 -9.48
N GLY A 244 17.56 9.89 -9.29
CA GLY A 244 16.18 9.39 -9.28
C GLY A 244 15.89 8.44 -8.12
N ILE A 245 16.55 8.67 -6.97
CA ILE A 245 16.42 7.87 -5.75
C ILE A 245 15.57 8.64 -4.75
N ALA A 246 14.55 8.00 -4.18
CA ALA A 246 13.75 8.52 -3.07
C ALA A 246 12.92 7.37 -2.47
N ILE A 247 12.29 7.60 -1.33
CA ILE A 247 11.33 6.64 -0.76
C ILE A 247 10.07 7.36 -0.30
N ALA A 248 8.90 6.80 -0.63
CA ALA A 248 7.60 7.35 -0.25
C ALA A 248 7.06 6.69 1.03
N SER A 249 6.53 7.50 1.94
CA SER A 249 5.69 7.07 3.05
C SER A 249 4.24 7.09 2.59
N ILE A 250 3.59 5.93 2.56
CA ILE A 250 2.17 5.81 2.23
C ILE A 250 1.39 5.81 3.53
N VAL A 251 0.44 6.75 3.65
CA VAL A 251 -0.33 6.97 4.87
C VAL A 251 -1.79 6.57 4.65
N ALA A 252 -2.29 5.65 5.47
CA ALA A 252 -3.70 5.30 5.47
C ALA A 252 -4.52 6.39 6.17
N CYS A 253 -5.64 6.76 5.56
CA CYS A 253 -6.45 7.93 5.94
C CYS A 253 -7.72 7.58 6.74
N ALA A 254 -7.99 6.28 6.90
CA ALA A 254 -9.15 5.74 7.60
C ALA A 254 -8.74 4.71 8.65
N GLY A 255 -9.59 4.50 9.64
CA GLY A 255 -9.39 3.43 10.62
C GLY A 255 -9.65 2.06 10.00
N ASP A 256 -9.09 1.02 10.62
CA ASP A 256 -9.50 -0.34 10.31
C ASP A 256 -10.91 -0.58 10.86
N TRP A 257 -11.89 -0.37 9.98
CA TRP A 257 -13.30 -0.62 10.25
C TRP A 257 -13.85 -1.76 9.37
N PHE A 258 -12.96 -2.67 8.94
CA PHE A 258 -13.28 -3.90 8.22
C PHE A 258 -13.22 -5.15 9.11
N GLY A 259 -13.37 -5.01 10.43
CA GLY A 259 -13.30 -6.13 11.39
C GLY A 259 -12.17 -6.02 12.41
N GLY A 260 -11.23 -5.08 12.22
CA GLY A 260 -10.06 -4.95 13.09
C GLY A 260 -9.03 -6.05 12.87
N TRP A 261 -7.81 -5.85 13.36
CA TRP A 261 -6.74 -6.87 13.35
C TRP A 261 -7.10 -8.17 14.09
N THR A 262 -8.10 -8.16 14.98
CA THR A 262 -8.54 -9.34 15.74
C THR A 262 -9.71 -10.10 15.11
N GLY A 263 -10.52 -9.45 14.27
CA GLY A 263 -11.82 -9.99 13.88
C GLY A 263 -12.84 -10.08 15.03
N TYR A 264 -12.71 -9.25 16.07
CA TYR A 264 -13.70 -9.16 17.16
C TYR A 264 -14.78 -8.12 16.92
N ASP A 265 -14.37 -6.95 16.43
CA ASP A 265 -15.22 -5.78 16.27
C ASP A 265 -15.50 -5.59 14.78
N LEU A 266 -16.66 -6.04 14.32
CA LEU A 266 -17.04 -6.10 12.90
C LEU A 266 -16.72 -4.83 12.09
N GLY A 267 -16.83 -3.65 12.70
CA GLY A 267 -16.66 -2.38 12.00
C GLY A 267 -17.96 -1.91 11.36
N ASN A 268 -17.87 -0.88 10.51
CA ASN A 268 -19.04 -0.23 9.92
C ASN A 268 -18.67 0.59 8.68
N ALA A 269 -19.32 0.31 7.55
CA ALA A 269 -19.15 1.03 6.28
C ALA A 269 -19.42 2.54 6.40
N ASP A 270 -20.37 2.97 7.23
CA ASP A 270 -20.72 4.39 7.43
C ASP A 270 -19.58 5.22 8.04
N ARG A 271 -18.62 4.57 8.70
CA ARG A 271 -17.41 5.26 9.18
C ARG A 271 -16.52 5.68 8.03
N PHE A 272 -16.47 4.90 6.95
CA PHE A 272 -15.78 5.27 5.72
C PHE A 272 -16.63 6.28 4.93
N ILE A 273 -17.80 5.84 4.48
CA ILE A 273 -18.69 6.60 3.62
C ILE A 273 -20.12 6.15 3.89
N THR A 274 -21.03 7.06 4.23
CA THR A 274 -22.45 6.76 4.45
C THR A 274 -23.16 6.41 3.15
N GLU A 275 -24.34 5.81 3.25
CA GLU A 275 -25.14 5.37 2.08
C GLU A 275 -25.47 6.51 1.10
N ASP A 276 -25.69 7.72 1.61
CA ASP A 276 -25.91 8.93 0.80
C ASP A 276 -24.62 9.57 0.23
N GLY A 277 -23.46 9.01 0.57
CA GLY A 277 -22.14 9.48 0.14
C GLY A 277 -21.69 10.81 0.75
N GLN A 278 -22.43 11.37 1.73
CA GLN A 278 -22.15 12.69 2.30
C GLN A 278 -21.39 12.66 3.63
N GLY A 279 -21.47 11.55 4.37
CA GLY A 279 -20.88 11.37 5.68
C GLY A 279 -19.78 10.32 5.72
N GLY A 280 -19.12 10.23 6.87
CA GLY A 280 -17.96 9.35 7.08
C GLY A 280 -16.63 10.06 6.85
N ARG A 281 -15.54 9.29 6.89
CA ARG A 281 -14.16 9.80 6.79
C ARG A 281 -13.76 10.20 5.38
N LEU A 282 -14.26 9.50 4.35
CA LEU A 282 -13.78 9.63 2.97
C LEU A 282 -14.29 10.90 2.26
N PRO A 283 -15.56 11.33 2.37
CA PRO A 283 -16.03 12.49 1.59
C PRO A 283 -15.21 13.77 1.78
N PRO A 284 -14.80 14.19 3.00
CA PRO A 284 -13.94 15.37 3.16
C PRO A 284 -12.54 15.25 2.55
N ILE A 285 -12.03 14.03 2.36
CA ILE A 285 -10.73 13.77 1.70
C ILE A 285 -10.91 13.87 0.19
N LEU A 286 -11.96 13.23 -0.33
CA LEU A 286 -12.29 13.21 -1.75
C LEU A 286 -12.62 14.62 -2.27
N GLU A 287 -13.31 15.45 -1.49
CA GLU A 287 -13.58 16.86 -1.83
C GLU A 287 -12.31 17.69 -1.97
N LYS A 288 -11.25 17.33 -1.23
CA LYS A 288 -9.93 17.98 -1.29
C LYS A 288 -8.98 17.37 -2.32
N GLU A 289 -9.43 16.33 -3.03
CA GLU A 289 -8.65 15.59 -4.00
C GLU A 289 -7.31 15.06 -3.42
N LEU A 290 -7.32 14.63 -2.16
CA LEU A 290 -6.15 14.05 -1.48
C LEU A 290 -6.13 12.51 -1.62
N PRO A 291 -4.94 11.85 -1.61
CA PRO A 291 -4.85 10.40 -1.62
C PRO A 291 -5.76 9.77 -0.56
N CYS A 292 -6.60 8.84 -0.99
CA CYS A 292 -7.56 8.19 -0.14
C CYS A 292 -7.19 6.71 -0.01
N VAL A 293 -6.28 6.43 0.92
CA VAL A 293 -5.75 5.09 1.19
C VAL A 293 -6.50 4.47 2.37
N LEU A 294 -7.19 3.37 2.12
CA LEU A 294 -7.88 2.57 3.14
C LEU A 294 -6.94 1.51 3.69
N VAL A 295 -7.22 1.01 4.88
CA VAL A 295 -6.46 -0.10 5.51
C VAL A 295 -7.41 -1.07 6.20
N GLY A 296 -7.12 -2.36 6.08
CA GLY A 296 -7.75 -3.42 6.85
C GLY A 296 -6.78 -4.56 7.08
N HIS A 297 -7.01 -5.34 8.13
CA HIS A 297 -6.18 -6.49 8.44
C HIS A 297 -6.87 -7.78 8.00
N TRP A 298 -6.08 -8.75 7.55
CA TRP A 298 -6.55 -10.00 6.98
C TRP A 298 -7.49 -10.81 7.88
N PRO A 299 -7.22 -10.93 9.21
CA PRO A 299 -8.16 -11.57 10.13
C PRO A 299 -9.51 -10.85 10.21
N GLY A 300 -9.52 -9.52 10.08
CA GLY A 300 -10.72 -8.68 10.06
C GLY A 300 -11.59 -8.97 8.85
N PHE A 301 -10.99 -9.02 7.65
CA PHE A 301 -11.72 -9.36 6.42
C PHE A 301 -12.34 -10.76 6.48
N TYR A 302 -11.59 -11.74 6.98
CA TYR A 302 -12.06 -13.12 7.11
C TYR A 302 -13.12 -13.27 8.21
N PHE A 303 -13.03 -12.47 9.26
CA PHE A 303 -13.96 -12.40 10.38
C PHE A 303 -14.40 -13.79 10.89
N ASN A 304 -13.43 -14.59 11.31
CA ASN A 304 -13.66 -15.94 11.85
C ASN A 304 -14.41 -16.90 10.91
N GLY A 305 -14.34 -16.68 9.60
CA GLY A 305 -15.01 -17.49 8.57
C GLY A 305 -16.36 -16.96 8.10
N GLU A 306 -16.91 -15.94 8.78
CA GLU A 306 -18.15 -15.29 8.38
C GLU A 306 -17.95 -14.27 7.25
N LYS A 307 -16.70 -13.85 6.99
CA LYS A 307 -16.31 -12.91 5.90
C LYS A 307 -16.99 -11.54 5.96
N LEU A 308 -17.50 -11.16 7.13
CA LEU A 308 -18.30 -9.95 7.27
C LEU A 308 -17.47 -8.67 7.04
N GLY A 309 -16.17 -8.68 7.36
CA GLY A 309 -15.25 -7.60 7.01
C GLY A 309 -15.10 -7.39 5.51
N PHE A 310 -15.08 -8.50 4.75
CA PHE A 310 -15.10 -8.46 3.29
C PHE A 310 -16.43 -7.92 2.74
N ASP A 311 -17.57 -8.23 3.37
CA ASP A 311 -18.85 -7.64 2.97
C ASP A 311 -18.94 -6.13 3.25
N ILE A 312 -18.27 -5.64 4.30
CA ILE A 312 -18.10 -4.20 4.52
C ILE A 312 -17.28 -3.58 3.40
N LEU A 313 -16.18 -4.21 2.96
CA LEU A 313 -15.39 -3.74 1.82
C LEU A 313 -16.25 -3.63 0.54
N LYS A 314 -17.05 -4.65 0.23
CA LYS A 314 -17.99 -4.62 -0.90
C LYS A 314 -18.95 -3.44 -0.81
N THR A 315 -19.48 -3.18 0.40
CA THR A 315 -20.38 -2.06 0.66
C THR A 315 -19.68 -0.70 0.46
N VAL A 316 -18.48 -0.53 0.99
CA VAL A 316 -17.68 0.70 0.83
C VAL A 316 -17.35 0.94 -0.64
N LYS A 317 -16.93 -0.10 -1.37
CA LYS A 317 -16.66 -0.01 -2.82
C LYS A 317 -17.90 0.39 -3.61
N SER A 318 -19.05 -0.22 -3.35
CA SER A 318 -20.31 0.14 -4.00
C SER A 318 -20.69 1.60 -3.75
N ARG A 319 -20.47 2.12 -2.54
CA ARG A 319 -20.73 3.53 -2.21
C ARG A 319 -19.74 4.48 -2.89
N LEU A 320 -18.47 4.10 -3.03
CA LEU A 320 -17.48 4.86 -3.81
C LEU A 320 -17.84 4.89 -5.30
N ASP A 321 -18.34 3.77 -5.85
CA ASP A 321 -18.83 3.73 -7.24
C ASP A 321 -20.06 4.62 -7.43
N ASN A 322 -20.97 4.69 -6.44
CA ASN A 322 -22.11 5.61 -6.47
C ASN A 322 -21.70 7.09 -6.32
N TYR A 323 -20.60 7.36 -5.62
CA TYR A 323 -20.02 8.70 -5.49
C TYR A 323 -19.39 9.20 -6.81
N ASP A 324 -18.85 8.27 -7.61
CA ASP A 324 -18.17 8.53 -8.89
C ASP A 324 -18.69 7.61 -10.02
N PRO A 325 -19.97 7.71 -10.40
CA PRO A 325 -20.61 6.76 -11.31
C PRO A 325 -20.08 6.82 -12.75
N ASP A 326 -19.47 7.94 -13.13
CA ASP A 326 -18.86 8.15 -14.45
C ASP A 326 -17.33 7.99 -14.44
N ARG A 327 -16.73 7.62 -13.29
CA ARG A 327 -15.29 7.38 -13.11
C ARG A 327 -14.43 8.60 -13.47
N THR A 328 -14.93 9.79 -13.16
CA THR A 328 -14.25 11.06 -13.46
C THR A 328 -13.56 11.69 -12.26
N LYS A 329 -13.83 11.20 -11.05
CA LYS A 329 -13.32 11.80 -9.80
C LYS A 329 -12.24 10.97 -9.12
N THR A 330 -12.25 9.66 -9.29
CA THR A 330 -11.42 8.72 -8.52
C THR A 330 -10.65 7.75 -9.41
N LEU A 331 -9.49 7.30 -8.93
CA LEU A 331 -8.62 6.36 -9.64
C LEU A 331 -8.01 5.36 -8.66
N TRP A 332 -8.36 4.08 -8.79
CA TRP A 332 -7.71 3.02 -8.02
C TRP A 332 -6.27 2.84 -8.50
N MET A 333 -5.33 2.93 -7.55
CA MET A 333 -3.89 2.82 -7.79
C MET A 333 -3.25 1.90 -6.76
N LYS A 334 -2.19 1.22 -7.18
CA LYS A 334 -1.24 0.58 -6.28
C LYS A 334 -0.55 1.64 -5.42
N THR A 335 -0.02 1.24 -4.27
CA THR A 335 0.66 2.17 -3.37
C THR A 335 1.99 2.66 -3.94
N SER A 336 2.70 1.82 -4.70
CA SER A 336 3.91 2.18 -5.46
C SER A 336 3.59 3.22 -6.53
N GLU A 337 2.49 3.04 -7.28
CA GLU A 337 2.01 3.99 -8.30
C GLU A 337 1.75 5.38 -7.67
N ILE A 338 1.14 5.42 -6.47
CA ILE A 338 0.96 6.66 -5.70
C ILE A 338 2.32 7.24 -5.32
N GLY A 339 3.21 6.45 -4.71
CA GLY A 339 4.56 6.91 -4.33
C GLY A 339 5.33 7.51 -5.50
N HIS A 340 5.39 6.81 -6.63
CA HIS A 340 6.08 7.26 -7.84
C HIS A 340 5.47 8.55 -8.41
N TYR A 341 4.14 8.67 -8.41
CA TYR A 341 3.48 9.90 -8.88
C TYR A 341 3.84 11.10 -8.00
N TRP A 342 3.88 10.94 -6.68
CA TRP A 342 4.27 12.01 -5.77
C TRP A 342 5.73 12.41 -5.91
N MET A 343 6.64 11.44 -6.08
CA MET A 343 8.05 11.73 -6.39
C MET A 343 8.19 12.52 -7.70
N ALA A 344 7.51 12.09 -8.77
CA ALA A 344 7.52 12.77 -10.06
C ALA A 344 6.92 14.17 -9.96
N ARG A 345 5.82 14.33 -9.22
CA ARG A 345 5.16 15.61 -8.98
C ARG A 345 6.07 16.61 -8.26
N GLU A 346 6.86 16.15 -7.30
CA GLU A 346 7.75 17.01 -6.50
C GLU A 346 9.05 17.33 -7.24
N PHE A 347 9.60 16.37 -7.99
CA PHE A 347 10.97 16.46 -8.51
C PHE A 347 11.09 16.66 -10.04
N THR A 348 9.99 16.83 -10.77
CA THR A 348 10.05 17.20 -12.19
C THR A 348 10.32 18.71 -12.34
N ASP A 349 11.38 19.06 -13.06
CA ASP A 349 11.64 20.44 -13.47
C ASP A 349 10.75 20.81 -14.65
N VAL A 350 10.13 22.00 -14.59
CA VAL A 350 9.27 22.53 -15.66
C VAL A 350 9.85 23.85 -16.15
N THR A 351 10.19 23.93 -17.44
CA THR A 351 10.68 25.14 -18.09
C THR A 351 9.75 25.53 -19.23
N ILE A 352 9.26 26.77 -19.22
CA ILE A 352 8.34 27.29 -20.24
C ILE A 352 9.12 28.20 -21.19
N LEU A 353 9.07 27.88 -22.48
CA LEU A 353 9.68 28.64 -23.57
C LEU A 353 8.58 29.29 -24.40
N GLU A 354 8.06 30.43 -23.93
CA GLU A 354 6.86 31.07 -24.50
C GLU A 354 7.00 31.44 -25.99
N GLU A 355 8.16 31.97 -26.39
CA GLU A 355 8.43 32.35 -27.80
C GLU A 355 8.44 31.15 -28.75
N GLN A 356 8.61 29.94 -28.23
CA GLN A 356 8.69 28.69 -28.99
C GLN A 356 7.43 27.84 -28.85
N GLU A 357 6.41 28.34 -28.13
CA GLU A 357 5.21 27.59 -27.76
C GLU A 357 5.56 26.19 -27.22
N GLN A 358 6.55 26.13 -26.33
CA GLN A 358 7.15 24.88 -25.88
C GLN A 358 7.24 24.83 -24.35
N ILE A 359 6.97 23.65 -23.79
CA ILE A 359 7.16 23.34 -22.36
C ILE A 359 8.13 22.16 -22.30
N ASN A 360 9.24 22.34 -21.59
CA ASN A 360 10.22 21.29 -21.35
C ASN A 360 10.11 20.77 -19.92
N LEU A 361 10.09 19.46 -19.80
CA LEU A 361 10.13 18.76 -18.53
C LEU A 361 11.44 18.00 -18.44
N TYR A 362 12.04 17.95 -17.25
CA TYR A 362 13.15 17.06 -16.96
C TYR A 362 12.91 16.34 -15.63
N THR A 363 13.08 15.02 -15.63
CA THR A 363 12.93 14.22 -14.40
C THR A 363 13.83 13.00 -14.39
N GLN A 364 14.13 12.49 -13.20
CA GLN A 364 14.68 11.15 -12.96
C GLN A 364 13.65 10.21 -12.28
N PHE A 365 12.41 10.68 -12.13
CA PHE A 365 11.31 10.00 -11.48
C PHE A 365 10.19 9.77 -12.52
N PRO A 366 10.20 8.62 -13.21
CA PRO A 366 9.18 8.31 -14.18
C PRO A 366 7.85 8.00 -13.47
N THR A 367 6.73 8.28 -14.13
CA THR A 367 5.41 7.89 -13.64
C THR A 367 4.40 7.81 -14.77
N ALA A 368 3.41 6.93 -14.63
CA ALA A 368 2.30 6.84 -15.57
C ALA A 368 1.28 7.96 -15.34
N ASN A 369 0.54 8.32 -16.39
CA ASN A 369 -0.56 9.28 -16.33
C ASN A 369 -0.18 10.66 -15.73
N PHE A 370 1.06 11.09 -15.90
CA PHE A 370 1.51 12.41 -15.49
C PHE A 370 0.63 13.48 -16.14
N THR A 371 0.03 14.32 -15.30
CA THR A 371 -1.02 15.24 -15.74
C THR A 371 -0.64 16.68 -15.45
N LEU A 372 -0.67 17.50 -16.49
CA LEU A 372 -0.44 18.94 -16.43
C LEU A 372 -1.74 19.70 -16.70
N VAL A 373 -1.88 20.86 -16.06
CA VAL A 373 -2.80 21.92 -16.51
C VAL A 373 -1.98 23.07 -17.08
N ILE A 374 -2.42 23.56 -18.23
CA ILE A 374 -1.90 24.73 -18.92
C ILE A 374 -2.98 25.81 -18.86
N ASP A 375 -2.67 26.99 -18.34
CA ASP A 375 -3.59 28.14 -18.29
C ASP A 375 -3.67 28.86 -19.65
N ALA A 376 -4.07 28.11 -20.68
CA ALA A 376 -4.38 28.58 -22.01
C ALA A 376 -5.27 27.55 -22.74
N PRO A 377 -6.18 27.98 -23.63
CA PRO A 377 -6.85 27.08 -24.56
C PRO A 377 -5.87 26.67 -25.65
N VAL A 378 -5.56 25.37 -25.76
CA VAL A 378 -4.59 24.85 -26.73
C VAL A 378 -5.33 23.99 -27.76
N ARG A 379 -5.10 24.25 -29.05
CA ARG A 379 -5.75 23.53 -30.16
C ARG A 379 -5.03 22.24 -30.53
N HIS A 380 -3.74 22.16 -30.22
CA HIS A 380 -2.89 21.06 -30.62
C HIS A 380 -1.74 20.89 -29.64
N ILE A 381 -1.48 19.64 -29.25
CA ILE A 381 -0.39 19.29 -28.32
C ILE A 381 0.37 18.10 -28.87
N GLN A 382 1.70 18.23 -28.90
CA GLN A 382 2.62 17.13 -29.13
C GLN A 382 3.44 16.85 -27.89
N VAL A 383 3.63 15.58 -27.54
CA VAL A 383 4.60 15.12 -26.52
C VAL A 383 5.69 14.34 -27.24
N ASN A 384 6.94 14.81 -27.15
CA ASN A 384 8.09 14.21 -27.84
C ASN A 384 7.86 14.00 -29.35
N GLY A 385 7.12 14.91 -29.98
CA GLY A 385 6.77 14.87 -31.41
C GLY A 385 5.57 14.00 -31.76
N TRP A 386 4.90 13.37 -30.79
CA TRP A 386 3.69 12.59 -30.99
C TRP A 386 2.45 13.41 -30.66
N ASP A 387 1.48 13.45 -31.58
CA ASP A 387 0.23 14.16 -31.39
C ASP A 387 -0.61 13.48 -30.30
N LEU A 388 -1.09 14.28 -29.34
CA LEU A 388 -2.08 13.83 -28.38
C LEU A 388 -3.49 13.93 -28.98
N ARG A 389 -4.36 12.99 -28.61
CA ARG A 389 -5.75 13.02 -29.05
C ARG A 389 -6.56 14.00 -28.19
N GLU A 390 -7.23 14.96 -28.82
CA GLU A 390 -8.22 15.79 -28.12
C GLU A 390 -9.41 14.94 -27.66
N VAL A 391 -9.84 15.16 -26.42
CA VAL A 391 -11.08 14.63 -25.88
C VAL A 391 -11.94 15.76 -25.34
N HIS A 392 -13.25 15.53 -25.24
CA HIS A 392 -14.22 16.56 -24.89
C HIS A 392 -14.95 16.29 -23.56
N SER A 393 -14.48 15.33 -22.78
CA SER A 393 -15.01 15.02 -21.46
C SER A 393 -13.93 14.44 -20.53
N ARG A 394 -14.07 14.67 -19.22
CA ARG A 394 -13.19 14.04 -18.20
C ARG A 394 -13.29 12.51 -18.17
N ARG A 395 -14.40 11.94 -18.63
CA ARG A 395 -14.61 10.50 -18.74
C ARG A 395 -13.66 9.88 -19.76
N ASP A 396 -13.45 10.58 -20.87
CA ASP A 396 -12.59 10.12 -21.96
C ASP A 396 -11.13 10.59 -21.78
N PHE A 397 -10.85 11.39 -20.74
CA PHE A 397 -9.51 11.84 -20.37
C PHE A 397 -8.68 10.69 -19.79
N GLN A 398 -7.62 10.36 -20.50
CA GLN A 398 -6.72 9.24 -20.21
C GLN A 398 -5.33 9.54 -20.76
N ARG A 399 -4.37 8.63 -20.58
CA ARG A 399 -3.05 8.74 -21.21
C ARG A 399 -3.15 9.03 -22.71
N ASP A 400 -2.23 9.84 -23.20
CA ASP A 400 -2.07 10.24 -24.60
C ASP A 400 -3.23 11.10 -25.12
N THR A 401 -3.87 11.85 -24.20
CA THR A 401 -4.97 12.77 -24.54
C THR A 401 -4.78 14.15 -23.94
N PHE A 402 -5.47 15.13 -24.52
CA PHE A 402 -5.64 16.44 -23.91
C PHE A 402 -7.12 16.86 -23.90
N LEU A 403 -7.50 17.67 -22.91
CA LEU A 403 -8.87 18.12 -22.67
C LEU A 403 -8.88 19.64 -22.45
N CYS A 404 -9.65 20.36 -23.26
CA CYS A 404 -9.85 21.80 -23.07
C CYS A 404 -11.14 22.07 -22.26
N GLU A 405 -11.01 22.72 -21.11
CA GLU A 405 -12.15 23.20 -20.30
C GLU A 405 -12.03 24.71 -20.07
N GLY A 406 -12.78 25.49 -20.85
CA GLY A 406 -12.79 26.95 -20.74
C GLY A 406 -11.44 27.57 -21.12
N LYS A 407 -10.71 28.08 -20.13
CA LYS A 407 -9.38 28.69 -20.33
C LYS A 407 -8.23 27.72 -20.11
N HIS A 408 -8.52 26.52 -19.61
CA HIS A 408 -7.50 25.58 -19.18
C HIS A 408 -7.42 24.42 -20.18
N THR A 409 -6.21 23.93 -20.44
CA THR A 409 -5.97 22.68 -21.16
C THR A 409 -5.28 21.69 -20.24
N TYR A 410 -5.86 20.51 -20.10
CA TYR A 410 -5.29 19.40 -19.34
C TYR A 410 -4.61 18.42 -20.29
N VAL A 411 -3.44 17.93 -19.90
CA VAL A 411 -2.59 17.08 -20.75
C VAL A 411 -2.17 15.87 -19.93
N ALA A 412 -2.39 14.67 -20.45
CA ALA A 412 -2.02 13.42 -19.77
C ALA A 412 -1.16 12.53 -20.66
N PHE A 413 -0.02 12.09 -20.14
CA PHE A 413 0.96 11.23 -20.82
C PHE A 413 1.79 10.46 -19.78
N ASP A 414 2.52 9.43 -20.19
CA ASP A 414 3.49 8.77 -19.30
C ASP A 414 4.79 9.59 -19.31
N LEU A 415 5.30 9.91 -18.11
CA LEU A 415 6.53 10.66 -17.93
C LEU A 415 7.69 9.68 -17.80
N GLU A 416 8.65 9.78 -18.72
CA GLU A 416 9.86 8.95 -18.76
C GLU A 416 11.05 9.66 -18.12
N ILE A 417 12.11 8.90 -17.83
CA ILE A 417 13.39 9.47 -17.37
C ILE A 417 14.01 10.34 -18.47
N GLY A 418 14.47 11.53 -18.09
CA GLY A 418 15.16 12.47 -18.96
C GLY A 418 14.28 13.65 -19.37
N GLU A 419 14.52 14.16 -20.58
CA GLU A 419 13.78 15.30 -21.14
C GLU A 419 12.47 14.85 -21.78
N THR A 420 11.38 15.54 -21.48
CA THR A 420 10.11 15.44 -22.19
C THR A 420 9.72 16.80 -22.74
N LYS A 421 9.54 16.88 -24.06
CA LYS A 421 9.23 18.11 -24.77
C LYS A 421 7.76 18.14 -25.15
N LEU A 422 7.05 19.17 -24.71
CA LEU A 422 5.69 19.49 -25.13
C LEU A 422 5.72 20.67 -26.11
N VAL A 423 5.12 20.51 -27.29
CA VAL A 423 4.86 21.62 -28.22
C VAL A 423 3.36 21.90 -28.21
N VAL A 424 3.00 23.15 -27.96
CA VAL A 424 1.60 23.60 -27.85
C VAL A 424 1.28 24.58 -28.97
N THR A 425 0.04 24.60 -29.44
CA THR A 425 -0.43 25.61 -30.41
C THR A 425 -1.75 26.19 -29.91
N VAL A 426 -1.76 27.49 -29.61
CA VAL A 426 -2.89 28.22 -28.99
C VAL A 426 -3.92 28.68 -30.03
#